data_AF-A0A953LXC6-F1
#
_entry.id   AF-A0A953LXC6-F1
#
_cell.length_a   1.000
_cell.length_b   1.000
_cell.length_c   1.000
_cell.angle_alpha   90.00
_cell.angle_beta   90.00
_cell.angle_gamma   90.00
#
_symmetry.space_group_name_H-M   'P 1'
#
loop_
_entity.id
_entity.type
_entity.pdbx_description
1 polymer ?
#
loop_
_entity_poly.entity_id
_entity_poly.type
_entity_poly.pdbx_seq_one_letter_code
_entity_poly.pdbx_strand_id
1 'polypeptide(L)'
;MLKLRDGFSVIEALIAVAILSIAVIGLVTTIGTFSSTTVDRTVLNCLVDAASTALYKCQAGVDSNPNSTCGGSTISIAGTSGYCAPATGTCTTVTAVATASPQGKTVSLTTQICNFN
;
A
#
# COMPACT_ATOMS: atom_id res chain seq x y z
N MET A 1 -31.49 43.35 20.09
CA MET A 1 -30.75 42.72 18.97
C MET A 1 -29.54 43.59 18.65
N LEU A 2 -28.33 43.13 18.93
CA LEU A 2 -27.10 43.81 18.54
C LEU A 2 -26.86 43.59 17.05
N LYS A 3 -27.04 44.64 16.24
CA LYS A 3 -26.66 44.67 14.81
C LYS A 3 -25.24 45.23 14.72
N LEU A 4 -24.32 44.51 14.07
CA LEU A 4 -23.12 45.17 13.55
C LEU A 4 -23.55 45.99 12.33
N ARG A 5 -22.95 47.17 12.16
CA ARG A 5 -23.33 48.16 11.15
C ARG A 5 -23.29 47.51 9.75
N ASP A 6 -24.33 47.79 8.94
CA ASP A 6 -24.58 47.29 7.58
C ASP A 6 -25.18 45.86 7.42
N GLY A 7 -26.23 45.56 8.18
CA GLY A 7 -27.18 44.49 7.85
C GLY A 7 -26.82 43.10 8.36
N PHE A 8 -25.62 42.90 8.89
CA PHE A 8 -25.19 41.61 9.43
C PHE A 8 -25.53 41.47 10.93
N SER A 9 -26.38 40.50 11.25
CA SER A 9 -26.73 40.18 12.63
C SER A 9 -25.65 39.28 13.26
N VAL A 10 -25.35 39.49 14.56
CA VAL A 10 -24.43 38.60 15.32
C VAL A 10 -24.88 37.13 15.22
N ILE A 11 -26.20 36.89 15.17
CA ILE A 11 -26.76 35.53 15.06
C ILE A 11 -26.44 34.91 13.69
N GLU A 12 -26.47 35.70 12.62
CA GLU A 12 -26.17 35.24 11.27
C GLU A 12 -24.68 34.90 11.12
N ALA A 13 -23.81 35.71 11.73
CA ALA A 13 -22.39 35.41 11.88
C ALA A 13 -22.15 34.06 12.55
N LEU A 14 -22.85 33.80 13.65
CA LEU A 14 -22.70 32.57 14.43
C LEU A 14 -23.18 31.35 13.64
N ILE A 15 -24.28 31.46 12.89
CA ILE A 15 -24.78 30.39 12.03
C ILE A 15 -23.80 30.11 10.89
N ALA A 16 -23.27 31.15 10.24
CA ALA A 16 -22.30 31.00 9.16
C ALA A 16 -21.00 30.31 9.63
N VAL A 17 -20.49 30.68 10.80
CA VAL A 17 -19.31 30.06 11.41
C VAL A 17 -19.58 28.61 11.81
N ALA A 18 -20.78 28.30 12.31
CA ALA A 18 -21.17 26.93 12.65
C ALA A 18 -21.26 26.02 11.41
N ILE A 19 -21.80 26.51 10.29
CA ILE A 19 -21.86 25.74 9.04
C ILE A 19 -20.45 25.54 8.48
N LEU A 20 -19.62 26.60 8.51
CA LEU A 20 -18.25 26.55 8.02
C LEU A 20 -17.41 25.54 8.81
N SER A 21 -17.54 25.48 10.14
CA SER A 21 -16.77 24.54 10.96
C SER A 21 -17.13 23.09 10.64
N ILE A 22 -18.42 22.77 10.46
CA ILE A 22 -18.87 21.44 10.05
C ILE A 22 -18.30 21.08 8.66
N ALA A 23 -18.34 22.01 7.71
CA ALA A 23 -17.81 21.80 6.37
C ALA A 23 -16.29 21.53 6.39
N VAL A 24 -15.53 22.30 7.18
CA VAL A 24 -14.08 22.13 7.32
C VAL A 24 -13.75 20.77 7.94
N ILE A 25 -14.47 20.34 8.97
CA ILE A 25 -14.26 19.01 9.59
C ILE A 25 -14.54 17.89 8.56
N GLY A 26 -15.60 18.03 7.75
CA GLY A 26 -15.90 17.08 6.67
C GLY A 26 -14.79 17.00 5.62
N LEU A 27 -14.19 18.13 5.25
CA LEU A 27 -13.07 18.15 4.30
C LEU A 27 -11.81 17.51 4.87
N VAL A 28 -11.45 17.81 6.13
CA VAL A 28 -10.24 17.24 6.76
C VAL A 28 -10.35 15.72 6.89
N THR A 29 -11.53 15.22 7.28
CA THR A 29 -11.74 13.76 7.41
C THR A 29 -11.64 13.05 6.07
N THR A 30 -12.24 13.61 5.01
CA THR A 30 -12.15 13.03 3.66
C THR A 30 -10.72 13.05 3.11
N ILE A 31 -9.99 14.17 3.24
CA ILE A 31 -8.58 14.24 2.81
C ILE A 31 -7.72 13.22 3.59
N GLY A 32 -7.96 13.08 4.89
CA GLY A 32 -7.26 12.11 5.73
C GLY A 32 -7.48 10.66 5.28
N THR A 33 -8.73 10.28 4.96
CA THR A 33 -9.04 8.92 4.48
C THR A 33 -8.49 8.66 3.09
N PHE A 34 -8.53 9.64 2.18
CA PHE A 34 -7.89 9.53 0.87
C PHE A 34 -6.37 9.34 0.99
N SER A 35 -5.71 10.07 1.88
CA SER A 35 -4.28 9.91 2.14
C SER A 35 -3.95 8.50 2.63
N SER A 36 -4.68 8.01 3.64
CA SER A 36 -4.45 6.67 4.21
C SER A 36 -4.68 5.56 3.18
N THR A 37 -5.79 5.62 2.43
CA THR A 37 -6.10 4.61 1.41
C THR A 37 -5.11 4.62 0.25
N THR A 38 -4.55 5.79 -0.08
CA THR A 38 -3.50 5.90 -1.10
C THR A 38 -2.20 5.25 -0.62
N VAL A 39 -1.75 5.53 0.60
CA VAL A 39 -0.55 4.90 1.18
C VAL A 39 -0.70 3.38 1.23
N ASP A 40 -1.87 2.88 1.64
CA ASP A 40 -2.17 1.45 1.67
C ASP A 40 -2.07 0.79 0.29
N ARG A 41 -2.59 1.45 -0.76
CA ARG A 41 -2.49 0.95 -2.13
C ARG A 41 -1.07 0.98 -2.67
N THR A 42 -0.31 2.03 -2.37
CA THR A 42 1.10 2.12 -2.75
C THR A 42 1.90 0.99 -2.11
N VAL A 43 1.69 0.72 -0.82
CA VAL A 43 2.37 -0.38 -0.12
C VAL A 43 1.98 -1.73 -0.69
N LEU A 44 0.68 -1.94 -0.99
CA LEU A 44 0.21 -3.18 -1.61
C LEU A 44 0.87 -3.41 -2.99
N ASN A 45 0.92 -2.38 -3.83
CA ASN A 45 1.58 -2.47 -5.13
C ASN A 45 3.06 -2.82 -4.99
N CYS A 46 3.75 -2.21 -4.03
CA CYS A 46 5.15 -2.52 -3.76
C CYS A 46 5.36 -3.93 -3.21
N LEU A 47 4.44 -4.45 -2.40
CA LEU A 47 4.47 -5.84 -1.94
C LEU A 47 4.31 -6.83 -3.09
N VAL A 48 3.36 -6.57 -4.00
CA VAL A 48 3.14 -7.39 -5.20
C VAL A 48 4.35 -7.35 -6.12
N ASP A 49 4.91 -6.16 -6.36
CA ASP A 49 6.08 -5.96 -7.22
C ASP A 49 7.32 -6.68 -6.64
N ALA A 50 7.55 -6.56 -5.33
CA ALA A 50 8.64 -7.26 -4.64
C ALA A 50 8.47 -8.78 -4.71
N ALA A 51 7.27 -9.31 -4.43
CA ALA A 51 6.99 -10.74 -4.50
C ALA A 51 7.12 -11.28 -5.94
N SER A 52 6.67 -10.53 -6.95
CA SER A 52 6.82 -10.94 -8.35
C SER A 52 8.29 -10.92 -8.79
N THR A 53 9.04 -9.89 -8.42
CA THR A 53 10.48 -9.78 -8.69
C THR A 53 11.25 -10.94 -8.02
N ALA A 54 10.87 -11.34 -6.82
CA ALA A 54 11.43 -12.51 -6.15
C ALA A 54 11.22 -13.79 -6.96
N LEU A 55 10.03 -13.99 -7.52
CA LEU A 55 9.72 -15.15 -8.37
C LEU A 55 10.51 -15.12 -9.68
N TYR A 56 10.67 -13.95 -10.31
CA TYR A 56 11.49 -13.81 -11.53
C TYR A 56 12.98 -14.07 -11.25
N LYS A 57 13.51 -13.58 -10.14
CA LYS A 57 14.90 -13.85 -9.73
C LYS A 57 15.12 -15.33 -9.42
N CYS A 58 14.16 -15.94 -8.74
CA CYS A 58 14.12 -17.37 -8.50
C CYS A 58 14.15 -18.14 -9.83
N GLN A 59 13.33 -17.79 -10.83
CA GLN A 59 13.40 -18.39 -12.16
C GLN A 59 14.78 -18.20 -12.84
N ALA A 60 15.43 -17.05 -12.62
CA ALA A 60 16.75 -16.77 -13.16
C ALA A 60 17.91 -17.41 -12.35
N GLY A 61 17.62 -18.12 -11.26
CA GLY A 61 18.64 -18.73 -10.39
C GLY A 61 19.43 -17.73 -9.55
N VAL A 62 18.89 -16.54 -9.31
CA VAL A 62 19.53 -15.47 -8.52
C VAL A 62 18.79 -15.29 -7.19
N ASP A 63 19.53 -15.04 -6.11
CA ASP A 63 18.93 -14.85 -4.78
C ASP A 63 17.90 -13.70 -4.76
N SER A 64 16.75 -14.00 -4.15
CA SER A 64 15.56 -13.16 -4.10
C SER A 64 15.64 -12.01 -3.07
N ASN A 65 16.81 -11.67 -2.54
CA ASN A 65 16.91 -10.85 -1.32
C ASN A 65 17.39 -9.41 -1.55
N PRO A 66 16.52 -8.49 -1.99
CA PRO A 66 16.70 -7.09 -1.64
C PRO A 66 15.56 -6.61 -0.74
N ASN A 67 15.93 -6.05 0.41
CA ASN A 67 15.04 -5.14 1.11
C ASN A 67 14.88 -3.88 0.25
N SER A 68 13.65 -3.47 -0.03
CA SER A 68 13.35 -2.24 -0.75
C SER A 68 12.53 -1.30 0.12
N THR A 69 12.64 0.01 -0.08
CA THR A 69 11.83 0.98 0.65
C THR A 69 10.75 1.53 -0.28
N CYS A 70 9.50 1.52 0.20
CA CYS A 70 8.35 2.04 -0.53
C CYS A 70 7.32 2.64 0.42
N GLY A 71 6.82 3.85 0.10
CA GLY A 71 5.75 4.49 0.86
C GLY A 71 6.10 4.72 2.34
N GLY A 72 7.38 4.92 2.67
CA GLY A 72 7.85 5.06 4.05
C GLY A 72 7.95 3.75 4.84
N SER A 73 7.85 2.59 4.18
CA SER A 73 8.02 1.28 4.80
C SER A 73 9.07 0.44 4.09
N THR A 74 9.72 -0.43 4.85
CA THR A 74 10.70 -1.36 4.33
C THR A 74 9.97 -2.65 3.96
N ILE A 75 10.06 -3.01 2.69
CA ILE A 75 9.57 -4.26 2.15
C ILE A 75 10.70 -5.28 2.24
N SER A 76 10.48 -6.37 2.96
CA SER A 76 11.39 -7.51 3.01
C SER A 76 10.73 -8.74 2.39
N ILE A 77 11.53 -9.54 1.71
CA ILE A 77 11.08 -10.83 1.18
C ILE A 77 11.49 -11.87 2.22
N ALA A 78 10.50 -12.52 2.85
CA ALA A 78 10.74 -13.53 3.88
C ALA A 78 11.37 -14.82 3.31
N GLY A 79 11.41 -14.93 1.98
CA GLY A 79 11.97 -16.03 1.22
C GLY A 79 11.02 -16.48 0.11
N THR A 80 11.56 -17.26 -0.82
CA THR A 80 10.78 -18.04 -1.78
C THR A 80 10.72 -19.48 -1.29
N SER A 81 9.53 -20.02 -1.03
CA SER A 81 9.34 -21.44 -0.75
C SER A 81 9.11 -22.20 -2.06
N GLY A 82 9.88 -23.27 -2.29
CA GLY A 82 9.89 -24.02 -3.55
C GLY A 82 11.27 -24.00 -4.21
N TYR A 83 11.50 -24.98 -5.09
CA TYR A 83 12.77 -25.10 -5.79
C TYR A 83 12.78 -24.22 -7.05
N CYS A 84 13.66 -23.24 -7.04
CA CYS A 84 13.78 -22.21 -8.07
C CYS A 84 14.35 -22.71 -9.41
N ALA A 85 15.02 -23.87 -9.41
CA ALA A 85 15.71 -24.43 -10.57
C ALA A 85 15.19 -25.85 -10.90
N PRO A 86 13.91 -26.05 -11.26
CA PRO A 86 13.36 -27.38 -11.54
C PRO A 86 14.17 -28.16 -12.57
N ALA A 87 14.22 -29.49 -12.41
CA ALA A 87 14.87 -30.38 -13.37
C ALA A 87 14.24 -30.25 -14.76
N THR A 88 15.04 -30.49 -15.81
CA THR A 88 14.57 -30.54 -17.20
C THR A 88 13.32 -31.41 -17.35
N GLY A 89 12.31 -30.88 -18.03
CA GLY A 89 11.01 -31.52 -18.25
C GLY A 89 10.05 -31.45 -17.06
N THR A 90 10.37 -30.72 -15.99
CA THR A 90 9.55 -30.66 -14.78
C THR A 90 9.10 -29.24 -14.42
N CYS A 91 7.98 -29.17 -13.70
CA CYS A 91 7.44 -27.95 -13.14
C CYS A 91 7.44 -28.02 -11.61
N THR A 92 7.79 -26.91 -10.95
CA THR A 92 7.73 -26.78 -9.50
C THR A 92 6.93 -25.53 -9.13
N THR A 93 6.08 -25.67 -8.11
CA THR A 93 5.35 -24.55 -7.52
C THR A 93 6.27 -23.77 -6.59
N VAL A 94 6.37 -22.45 -6.81
CA VAL A 94 7.16 -21.54 -5.99
C VAL A 94 6.25 -20.45 -5.43
N THR A 95 6.41 -20.16 -4.15
CA THR A 95 5.69 -19.09 -3.46
C THR A 95 6.67 -18.05 -2.92
N ALA A 96 6.45 -16.78 -3.22
CA ALA A 96 7.18 -15.66 -2.64
C ALA A 96 6.30 -14.95 -1.61
N VAL A 97 6.87 -14.65 -0.45
CA VAL A 97 6.19 -13.87 0.60
C VAL A 97 6.93 -12.57 0.83
N ALA A 98 6.25 -11.45 0.59
CA ALA A 98 6.73 -10.11 0.87
C ALA A 98 6.00 -9.53 2.09
N THR A 99 6.74 -8.81 2.94
CA THR A 99 6.25 -8.22 4.19
C THR A 99 6.67 -6.76 4.28
N ALA A 100 5.74 -5.87 4.62
CA ALA A 100 5.99 -4.46 4.86
C ALA A 100 6.17 -4.22 6.36
N SER A 101 7.33 -3.72 6.78
CA SER A 101 7.59 -3.28 8.15
C SER A 101 7.70 -1.75 8.19
N PRO A 102 7.08 -1.04 9.16
CA PRO A 102 6.39 -1.54 10.35
C PRO A 102 4.88 -1.85 10.18
N GLN A 103 4.32 -1.67 8.99
CA GLN A 103 2.86 -1.77 8.76
C GLN A 103 2.27 -3.18 8.97
N GLY A 104 3.12 -4.22 8.98
CA GLY A 104 2.72 -5.62 9.21
C GLY A 104 1.93 -6.25 8.06
N LYS A 105 1.86 -5.60 6.90
CA LYS A 105 1.13 -6.11 5.73
C LYS A 105 1.97 -7.14 4.99
N THR A 106 1.35 -8.24 4.59
CA THR A 106 2.01 -9.32 3.85
C THR A 106 1.26 -9.66 2.58
N VAL A 107 1.99 -10.02 1.54
CA VAL A 107 1.45 -10.58 0.30
C VAL A 107 2.21 -11.85 -0.02
N SER A 108 1.46 -12.89 -0.37
CA SER A 108 1.99 -14.17 -0.84
C SER A 108 1.58 -14.35 -2.30
N LEU A 109 2.55 -14.56 -3.19
CA LEU A 109 2.32 -14.88 -4.59
C LEU A 109 2.85 -16.27 -4.88
N THR A 110 2.01 -17.12 -5.46
CA THR A 110 2.38 -18.48 -5.88
C THR A 110 2.34 -18.57 -7.39
N THR A 111 3.39 -19.12 -7.97
CA THR A 111 3.48 -19.41 -9.41
C THR A 111 4.04 -20.81 -9.66
N GLN A 112 3.91 -21.28 -10.90
CA GLN A 112 4.53 -22.51 -11.35
C GLN A 112 5.71 -22.17 -12.27
N ILE A 113 6.90 -22.60 -11.90
CA ILE A 113 8.10 -22.48 -12.73
C ILE A 113 8.33 -23.82 -13.40
N CYS A 114 8.43 -23.82 -14.73
CA CYS A 114 8.68 -25.02 -15.53
C CYS A 114 10.01 -24.89 -16.27
N ASN A 115 10.78 -25.98 -16.28
CA ASN A 115 11.97 -26.11 -17.10
C ASN A 115 11.66 -27.11 -18.23
N PHE A 116 11.57 -26.65 -19.46
CA PHE A 116 11.28 -27.48 -20.65
C PHE A 116 12.52 -27.77 -21.51
N ASN A 117 13.71 -27.43 -21.00
CA ASN A 117 14.96 -27.45 -21.75
C ASN A 117 15.74 -28.72 -21.48
#